data_AF-A0A972LCZ3-F1
#
_entry.id   AF-A0A972LCZ3-F1
#
_cell.length_a   1.000
_cell.length_b   1.000
_cell.length_c   1.000
_cell.angle_alpha   90.00
_cell.angle_beta   90.00
_cell.angle_gamma   90.00
#
_symmetry.space_group_name_H-M   'P 1'
#
loop_
_entity.id
_entity.type
_entity.pdbx_description
1 polymer ?
#
loop_
_entity_poly.entity_id
_entity_poly.type
_entity_poly.pdbx_seq_one_letter_code
_entity_poly.pdbx_strand_id
1 'polypeptide(L)'
;ATTMVFKEGSKGNGAAMRVAPIGLLYWYDDSRIIQGAYKASIITHSNPLAIDGAVSIALSIGMILRGEDIYTIPERILDHMNTDMMRKKIKDVASLFQREKTDREEVINLLGNGVLTDQSVPTALYVFLRYGSDFIKAINYSVSLGGDTDTISAMTGALCGALLSYEALPSECIKALESAEIILNNADRLYDLSRKLLKYNKNLP
;
A
#
# COMPACT_ATOMS: atom_id res chain seq x y z
N ALA A 1 -29.09 -3.58 16.92
CA ALA A 1 -28.10 -4.60 16.57
C ALA A 1 -27.61 -4.31 15.16
N THR A 2 -26.35 -3.90 15.00
CA THR A 2 -25.77 -3.57 13.68
C THR A 2 -25.56 -4.88 12.92
N THR A 3 -26.37 -5.10 11.91
CA THR A 3 -26.28 -6.30 11.06
C THR A 3 -24.94 -6.26 10.33
N MET A 4 -24.04 -7.20 10.62
CA MET A 4 -22.85 -7.39 9.79
C MET A 4 -23.31 -7.77 8.38
N VAL A 5 -23.11 -6.87 7.41
CA VAL A 5 -23.50 -7.06 6.00
C VAL A 5 -22.78 -8.26 5.37
N PHE A 6 -21.62 -8.65 5.93
CA PHE A 6 -20.89 -9.86 5.56
C PHE A 6 -20.55 -10.66 6.81
N LYS A 7 -20.94 -11.94 6.85
CA LYS A 7 -20.73 -12.84 7.99
C LYS A 7 -19.25 -13.03 8.37
N GLU A 8 -18.36 -12.80 7.40
CA GLU A 8 -16.90 -12.88 7.51
C GLU A 8 -16.21 -11.50 7.38
N GLY A 9 -16.95 -10.40 7.41
CA GLY A 9 -16.43 -9.04 7.15
C GLY A 9 -16.23 -8.70 5.67
N SER A 10 -16.07 -7.41 5.36
CA SER A 10 -15.83 -6.92 4.00
C SER A 10 -14.45 -7.34 3.46
N LYS A 11 -14.40 -7.84 2.23
CA LYS A 11 -13.18 -8.14 1.45
C LYS A 11 -12.67 -6.94 0.64
N GLY A 12 -13.39 -5.83 0.67
CA GLY A 12 -13.06 -4.62 -0.06
C GLY A 12 -11.71 -4.04 0.36
N ASN A 13 -11.11 -3.27 -0.53
CA ASN A 13 -9.79 -2.66 -0.34
C ASN A 13 -9.80 -1.42 0.58
N GLY A 14 -10.94 -1.09 1.18
CA GLY A 14 -11.09 0.09 2.03
C GLY A 14 -10.19 0.10 3.28
N ALA A 15 -9.69 -1.06 3.70
CA ALA A 15 -8.62 -1.16 4.69
C ALA A 15 -7.26 -0.71 4.14
N ALA A 16 -6.88 -1.23 2.98
CA ALA A 16 -5.59 -0.97 2.34
C ALA A 16 -5.47 0.47 1.83
N MET A 17 -6.54 1.06 1.29
CA MET A 17 -6.52 2.41 0.72
C MET A 17 -6.11 3.53 1.70
N ARG A 18 -6.18 3.26 3.01
CA ARG A 18 -5.92 4.24 4.09
C ARG A 18 -4.85 3.79 5.09
N VAL A 19 -4.13 2.71 4.80
CA VAL A 19 -3.17 2.12 5.76
C VAL A 19 -1.79 2.76 5.73
N ALA A 20 -1.48 3.55 4.71
CA ALA A 20 -0.16 4.17 4.52
C ALA A 20 0.41 4.86 5.77
N PRO A 21 -0.38 5.62 6.57
CA PRO A 21 0.13 6.24 7.80
C PRO A 21 0.71 5.26 8.82
N ILE A 22 0.23 4.01 8.87
CA ILE A 22 0.78 2.98 9.76
C ILE A 22 2.21 2.59 9.34
N GLY A 23 2.43 2.39 8.04
CA GLY A 23 3.75 2.08 7.49
C GLY A 23 4.74 3.22 7.74
N LEU A 24 4.30 4.47 7.56
CA LEU A 24 5.11 5.67 7.85
C LEU A 24 5.42 5.82 9.35
N LEU A 25 4.47 5.52 10.23
CA LEU A 25 4.60 5.71 11.67
C LEU A 25 5.56 4.69 12.31
N TYR A 26 5.47 3.43 11.88
CA TYR A 26 6.20 2.31 12.44
C TYR A 26 7.23 1.73 11.48
N TRP A 27 7.71 2.53 10.51
CA TRP A 27 8.63 2.11 9.44
C TRP A 27 9.85 1.30 9.89
N TYR A 28 10.25 1.41 11.16
CA TYR A 28 11.39 0.73 11.77
C TYR A 28 11.05 -0.62 12.44
N ASP A 29 9.79 -1.07 12.48
CA ASP A 29 9.35 -2.24 13.23
C ASP A 29 8.17 -2.96 12.53
N ASP A 30 8.46 -4.06 11.84
CA ASP A 30 7.46 -4.83 11.09
C ASP A 30 6.34 -5.38 11.99
N SER A 31 6.65 -5.78 13.22
CA SER A 31 5.64 -6.30 14.15
C SER A 31 4.63 -5.22 14.53
N ARG A 32 5.10 -3.98 14.73
CA ARG A 32 4.22 -2.83 14.97
C ARG A 32 3.43 -2.43 13.73
N ILE A 33 4.03 -2.50 12.54
CA ILE A 33 3.31 -2.26 11.27
C ILE A 33 2.15 -3.26 11.14
N ILE A 34 2.43 -4.55 11.29
CA ILE A 34 1.42 -5.61 11.16
C ILE A 34 0.30 -5.42 12.19
N GLN A 35 0.66 -5.21 13.47
CA GLN A 35 -0.33 -5.01 14.52
C GLN A 35 -1.16 -3.72 14.31
N GLY A 36 -0.51 -2.64 13.87
CA GLY A 36 -1.17 -1.37 13.56
C GLY A 36 -2.15 -1.48 12.39
N ALA A 37 -1.73 -2.13 11.31
CA ALA A 37 -2.55 -2.36 10.12
C ALA A 37 -3.76 -3.25 10.45
N TYR A 38 -3.56 -4.32 11.24
CA TYR A 38 -4.66 -5.14 11.75
C TYR A 38 -5.69 -4.32 12.54
N LYS A 39 -5.23 -3.55 13.54
CA LYS A 39 -6.11 -2.74 14.40
C LYS A 39 -6.86 -1.66 13.61
N ALA A 40 -6.23 -1.04 12.61
CA ALA A 40 -6.85 -0.05 11.75
C ALA A 40 -7.88 -0.65 10.75
N SER A 41 -7.73 -1.95 10.44
CA SER A 41 -8.56 -2.65 9.47
C SER A 41 -9.81 -3.27 10.11
N ILE A 42 -9.63 -4.00 11.22
CA ILE A 42 -10.63 -4.89 11.82
C ILE A 42 -11.96 -4.20 12.16
N ILE A 43 -11.93 -2.90 12.46
CA ILE A 43 -13.11 -2.11 12.80
C ILE A 43 -14.12 -1.93 11.65
N THR A 44 -13.70 -2.16 10.40
CA THR A 44 -14.55 -2.00 9.20
C THR A 44 -14.45 -3.17 8.22
N HIS A 45 -13.27 -3.78 8.13
CA HIS A 45 -12.92 -4.84 7.22
C HIS A 45 -12.29 -5.95 8.05
N SER A 46 -13.15 -6.74 8.70
CA SER A 46 -12.71 -7.84 9.55
C SER A 46 -12.31 -9.11 8.77
N ASN A 47 -12.44 -9.08 7.44
CA ASN A 47 -12.05 -10.22 6.62
C ASN A 47 -10.52 -10.36 6.56
N PRO A 48 -9.96 -11.57 6.77
CA PRO A 48 -8.51 -11.79 6.71
C PRO A 48 -7.86 -11.34 5.39
N LEU A 49 -8.56 -11.45 4.26
CA LEU A 49 -8.05 -11.02 2.97
C LEU A 49 -7.83 -9.50 2.92
N ALA A 50 -8.78 -8.73 3.46
CA ALA A 50 -8.68 -7.27 3.51
C ALA A 50 -7.56 -6.81 4.46
N ILE A 51 -7.37 -7.53 5.57
CA ILE A 51 -6.28 -7.28 6.52
C ILE A 51 -4.92 -7.58 5.87
N ASP A 52 -4.79 -8.73 5.20
CA ASP A 52 -3.57 -9.11 4.48
C ASP A 52 -3.17 -8.03 3.45
N GLY A 53 -4.14 -7.49 2.69
CA GLY A 53 -3.85 -6.40 1.75
C GLY A 53 -3.42 -5.11 2.43
N ALA A 54 -4.02 -4.75 3.56
CA ALA A 54 -3.60 -3.58 4.33
C ALA A 54 -2.20 -3.75 4.92
N VAL A 55 -1.90 -4.94 5.46
CA VAL A 55 -0.55 -5.31 5.93
C VAL A 55 0.45 -5.25 4.79
N SER A 56 0.11 -5.75 3.60
CA SER A 56 0.97 -5.71 2.41
C SER A 56 1.42 -4.29 2.08
N ILE A 57 0.49 -3.34 1.95
CA ILE A 57 0.84 -1.95 1.63
C ILE A 57 1.66 -1.31 2.74
N ALA A 58 1.28 -1.50 4.00
CA ALA A 58 1.96 -0.87 5.13
C ALA A 58 3.39 -1.40 5.32
N LEU A 59 3.61 -2.71 5.16
CA LEU A 59 4.94 -3.32 5.22
C LEU A 59 5.82 -2.84 4.07
N SER A 60 5.30 -2.80 2.85
CA SER A 60 6.04 -2.27 1.70
C SER A 60 6.54 -0.85 1.96
N ILE A 61 5.70 0.04 2.49
CA ILE A 61 6.11 1.40 2.87
C ILE A 61 7.24 1.38 3.91
N GLY A 62 7.14 0.54 4.94
CA GLY A 62 8.19 0.40 5.95
C GLY A 62 9.51 -0.06 5.36
N MET A 63 9.49 -1.08 4.50
CA MET A 63 10.68 -1.61 3.81
C MET A 63 11.33 -0.56 2.91
N ILE A 64 10.52 0.18 2.13
CA ILE A 64 10.99 1.27 1.27
C ILE A 64 11.70 2.35 2.10
N LEU A 65 11.11 2.79 3.21
CA LEU A 65 11.70 3.82 4.08
C LEU A 65 12.98 3.35 4.80
N ARG A 66 13.17 2.04 4.97
CA ARG A 66 14.42 1.46 5.47
C ARG A 66 15.51 1.35 4.38
N GLY A 67 15.20 1.70 3.14
CA GLY A 67 16.13 1.59 2.01
C GLY A 67 16.35 0.15 1.56
N GLU A 68 15.42 -0.76 1.85
CA GLU A 68 15.46 -2.12 1.32
C GLU A 68 15.27 -2.11 -0.21
N ASP A 69 15.82 -3.11 -0.89
CA ASP A 69 15.61 -3.26 -2.35
C ASP A 69 14.14 -3.54 -2.63
N ILE A 70 13.49 -2.60 -3.34
CA ILE A 70 12.05 -2.67 -3.64
C ILE A 70 11.68 -3.95 -4.39
N TYR A 71 12.60 -4.54 -5.15
CA TYR A 71 12.33 -5.75 -5.92
C TYR A 71 12.23 -7.01 -5.05
N THR A 72 12.70 -6.95 -3.80
CA THR A 72 12.55 -8.03 -2.82
C THR A 72 11.22 -7.96 -2.05
N ILE A 73 10.49 -6.84 -2.14
CA ILE A 73 9.25 -6.61 -1.38
C ILE A 73 8.23 -7.74 -1.55
N PRO A 74 7.90 -8.24 -2.76
CA PRO A 74 6.91 -9.32 -2.92
C PRO A 74 7.25 -10.57 -2.10
N GLU A 75 8.53 -10.96 -2.08
CA GLU A 75 8.98 -12.14 -1.32
C GLU A 75 8.88 -11.88 0.18
N ARG A 76 9.28 -10.69 0.63
CA ARG A 76 9.28 -10.29 2.05
C ARG A 76 7.87 -10.20 2.63
N ILE A 77 6.92 -9.59 1.91
CA ILE A 77 5.54 -9.49 2.40
C ILE A 77 4.81 -10.83 2.36
N LEU A 78 5.19 -11.74 1.45
CA LEU A 78 4.58 -13.06 1.32
C LEU A 78 4.67 -13.87 2.61
N ASP A 79 5.75 -13.72 3.38
CA ASP A 79 5.96 -14.39 4.67
C ASP A 79 4.89 -13.99 5.72
N HIS A 80 4.28 -12.82 5.55
CA HIS A 80 3.30 -12.26 6.48
C HIS A 80 1.84 -12.43 6.04
N MET A 81 1.58 -13.00 4.86
CA MET A 81 0.22 -13.20 4.35
C MET A 81 -0.44 -14.43 4.99
N ASN A 82 -1.68 -14.31 5.43
CA ASN A 82 -2.40 -15.41 6.10
C ASN A 82 -3.34 -16.17 5.16
N THR A 83 -3.78 -15.52 4.08
CA THR A 83 -4.74 -16.08 3.13
C THR A 83 -4.05 -16.63 1.89
N ASP A 84 -4.49 -17.81 1.43
CA ASP A 84 -3.97 -18.43 0.21
C ASP A 84 -4.18 -17.54 -1.02
N MET A 85 -5.30 -16.81 -1.06
CA MET A 85 -5.61 -15.90 -2.15
C MET A 85 -4.58 -14.76 -2.23
N MET A 86 -4.27 -14.10 -1.11
CA MET A 86 -3.28 -13.03 -1.14
C MET A 86 -1.88 -13.58 -1.43
N ARG A 87 -1.52 -14.73 -0.85
CA ARG A 87 -0.26 -15.42 -1.16
C ARG A 87 -0.12 -15.71 -2.66
N LYS A 88 -1.17 -16.23 -3.30
CA LYS A 88 -1.21 -16.47 -4.73
C LYS A 88 -1.02 -15.16 -5.51
N LYS A 89 -1.76 -14.11 -5.16
CA LYS A 89 -1.68 -12.82 -5.87
C LYS A 89 -0.32 -12.14 -5.75
N ILE A 90 0.35 -12.21 -4.60
CA ILE A 90 1.70 -11.69 -4.45
C ILE A 90 2.71 -12.47 -5.31
N LYS A 91 2.55 -13.80 -5.43
CA LYS A 91 3.34 -14.60 -6.38
C LYS A 91 3.05 -14.22 -7.84
N ASP A 92 1.78 -13.96 -8.16
CA ASP A 92 1.37 -13.48 -9.48
C ASP A 92 2.04 -12.12 -9.80
N VAL A 93 2.14 -11.20 -8.83
CA VAL A 93 2.90 -9.93 -8.97
C VAL A 93 4.37 -10.18 -9.25
N ALA A 94 5.04 -11.04 -8.46
CA ALA A 94 6.46 -11.35 -8.64
C ALA A 94 6.73 -11.97 -10.02
N SER A 95 5.88 -12.90 -10.46
CA SER A 95 5.96 -13.52 -11.78
C SER A 95 5.75 -12.51 -12.92
N LEU A 96 4.78 -11.62 -12.78
CA LEU A 96 4.45 -10.64 -13.82
C LEU A 96 5.52 -9.55 -13.92
N PHE A 97 6.08 -9.12 -12.79
CA PHE A 97 7.14 -8.11 -12.73
C PHE A 97 8.41 -8.55 -13.48
N GLN A 98 8.75 -9.84 -13.44
CA GLN A 98 9.94 -10.40 -14.10
C GLN A 98 9.86 -10.43 -15.64
N ARG A 99 8.69 -10.20 -16.23
CA ARG A 99 8.51 -10.25 -17.69
C ARG A 99 9.01 -8.98 -18.35
N GLU A 100 9.74 -9.09 -19.46
CA GLU A 100 10.22 -7.91 -20.20
C GLU A 100 9.07 -7.02 -20.69
N LYS A 101 7.99 -7.64 -21.17
CA LYS A 101 6.80 -6.95 -21.69
C LYS A 101 5.54 -7.57 -21.10
N THR A 102 4.57 -6.71 -20.87
CA THR A 102 3.26 -7.03 -20.33
C THR A 102 2.27 -6.08 -20.97
N ASP A 103 1.20 -6.62 -21.53
CA ASP A 103 0.07 -5.80 -21.96
C ASP A 103 -0.88 -5.52 -20.79
N ARG A 104 -1.76 -4.53 -20.95
CA ARG A 104 -2.67 -4.11 -19.87
C ARG A 104 -3.75 -5.15 -19.58
N GLU A 105 -4.19 -5.88 -20.60
CA GLU A 105 -5.25 -6.87 -20.46
C GLU A 105 -4.76 -8.06 -19.63
N GLU A 106 -3.52 -8.49 -19.83
CA GLU A 106 -2.85 -9.50 -19.04
C GLU A 106 -2.71 -9.08 -17.57
N VAL A 107 -2.32 -7.83 -17.30
CA VAL A 107 -2.24 -7.30 -15.93
C VAL A 107 -3.61 -7.34 -15.26
N ILE A 108 -4.65 -6.90 -15.95
CA ILE A 108 -6.04 -6.90 -15.44
C ILE A 108 -6.53 -8.33 -15.21
N ASN A 109 -6.30 -9.24 -16.14
CA ASN A 109 -6.75 -10.63 -16.04
C ASN A 109 -6.06 -11.39 -14.90
N LEU A 110 -4.77 -11.15 -14.71
CA LEU A 110 -3.99 -11.86 -13.69
C LEU A 110 -4.16 -11.24 -12.29
N LEU A 111 -4.01 -9.92 -12.19
CA LEU A 111 -3.98 -9.21 -10.91
C LEU A 111 -5.34 -8.65 -10.53
N GLY A 112 -6.11 -8.17 -11.49
CA GLY A 112 -7.39 -7.50 -11.28
C GLY A 112 -7.29 -5.98 -11.34
N ASN A 113 -8.43 -5.32 -11.28
CA ASN A 113 -8.53 -3.86 -11.18
C ASN A 113 -9.80 -3.41 -10.43
N GLY A 114 -10.41 -4.30 -9.65
CA GLY A 114 -11.68 -4.05 -8.96
C GLY A 114 -11.51 -3.64 -7.49
N VAL A 115 -12.64 -3.37 -6.83
CA VAL A 115 -12.73 -2.91 -5.43
C VAL A 115 -12.32 -3.96 -4.38
N LEU A 116 -12.11 -5.21 -4.79
CA LEU A 116 -11.70 -6.28 -3.87
C LEU A 116 -10.19 -6.21 -3.62
N THR A 117 -9.80 -6.54 -2.39
CA THR A 117 -8.39 -6.44 -1.96
C THR A 117 -7.44 -7.26 -2.84
N ASP A 118 -7.83 -8.48 -3.21
CA ASP A 118 -7.08 -9.36 -4.10
C ASP A 118 -7.07 -8.92 -5.58
N GLN A 119 -7.76 -7.84 -5.91
CA GLN A 119 -7.84 -7.26 -7.24
C GLN A 119 -7.18 -5.88 -7.34
N SER A 120 -7.08 -5.13 -6.23
CA SER A 120 -6.50 -3.78 -6.23
C SER A 120 -5.11 -3.70 -5.62
N VAL A 121 -4.85 -4.38 -4.49
CA VAL A 121 -3.55 -4.33 -3.80
C VAL A 121 -2.43 -4.94 -4.64
N PRO A 122 -2.60 -6.13 -5.24
CA PRO A 122 -1.57 -6.72 -6.12
C PRO A 122 -1.27 -5.81 -7.32
N THR A 123 -2.29 -5.20 -7.89
CA THR A 123 -2.15 -4.28 -9.03
C THR A 123 -1.39 -3.03 -8.64
N ALA A 124 -1.71 -2.40 -7.50
CA ALA A 124 -0.94 -1.25 -7.02
C ALA A 124 0.54 -1.58 -6.76
N LEU A 125 0.81 -2.74 -6.14
CA LEU A 125 2.19 -3.22 -5.94
C LEU A 125 2.91 -3.43 -7.27
N TYR A 126 2.27 -4.08 -8.25
CA TYR A 126 2.84 -4.29 -9.57
C TYR A 126 3.17 -2.96 -10.28
N VAL A 127 2.24 -2.00 -10.28
CA VAL A 127 2.47 -0.69 -10.92
C VAL A 127 3.63 0.04 -10.24
N PHE A 128 3.69 0.03 -8.92
CA PHE A 128 4.81 0.58 -8.16
C PHE A 128 6.14 -0.09 -8.53
N LEU A 129 6.22 -1.42 -8.56
CA LEU A 129 7.47 -2.12 -8.89
C LEU A 129 7.96 -1.81 -10.31
N ARG A 130 7.04 -1.61 -11.26
CA ARG A 130 7.39 -1.32 -12.67
C ARG A 130 7.77 0.13 -12.92
N TYR A 131 7.13 1.07 -12.22
CA TYR A 131 7.17 2.48 -12.59
C TYR A 131 7.41 3.42 -11.40
N GLY A 132 7.65 2.91 -10.19
CA GLY A 132 7.66 3.71 -8.96
C GLY A 132 8.72 4.79 -8.88
N SER A 133 9.77 4.71 -9.70
CA SER A 133 10.78 5.77 -9.86
C SER A 133 10.30 6.97 -10.69
N ASP A 134 9.18 6.84 -11.40
CA ASP A 134 8.53 7.88 -12.19
C ASP A 134 7.06 7.99 -11.75
N PHE A 135 6.80 8.93 -10.84
CA PHE A 135 5.49 9.13 -10.22
C PHE A 135 4.37 9.31 -11.26
N ILE A 136 4.57 10.18 -12.26
CA ILE A 136 3.54 10.47 -13.27
C ILE A 136 3.28 9.22 -14.12
N LYS A 137 4.32 8.50 -14.51
CA LYS A 137 4.16 7.28 -15.28
C LYS A 137 3.44 6.19 -14.49
N ALA A 138 3.75 6.03 -13.20
CA ALA A 138 3.07 5.08 -12.33
C ALA A 138 1.58 5.41 -12.20
N ILE A 139 1.23 6.67 -11.90
CA ILE A 139 -0.17 7.10 -11.77
C ILE A 139 -0.93 7.01 -13.10
N ASN A 140 -0.34 7.45 -14.21
CA ASN A 140 -0.98 7.33 -15.52
C ASN A 140 -1.21 5.86 -15.89
N TYR A 141 -0.24 4.99 -15.60
CA TYR A 141 -0.41 3.57 -15.86
C TYR A 141 -1.51 2.96 -14.98
N SER A 142 -1.54 3.23 -13.68
CA SER A 142 -2.60 2.71 -12.80
C SER A 142 -3.99 3.17 -13.23
N VAL A 143 -4.17 4.45 -13.59
CA VAL A 143 -5.44 4.97 -14.12
C VAL A 143 -5.81 4.28 -15.43
N SER A 144 -4.83 4.01 -16.31
CA SER A 144 -5.07 3.38 -17.62
C SER A 144 -5.52 1.91 -17.53
N LEU A 145 -5.42 1.27 -16.37
CA LEU A 145 -5.94 -0.09 -16.13
C LEU A 145 -7.46 -0.11 -15.87
N GLY A 146 -8.10 1.05 -15.65
CA GLY A 146 -9.53 1.13 -15.40
C GLY A 146 -9.96 0.49 -14.07
N GLY A 147 -11.27 0.28 -13.90
CA GLY A 147 -11.84 -0.28 -12.69
C GLY A 147 -11.81 0.71 -11.51
N ASP A 148 -11.30 0.28 -10.37
CA ASP A 148 -11.18 1.05 -9.12
C ASP A 148 -9.92 1.94 -9.13
N THR A 149 -9.90 2.87 -10.08
CA THR A 149 -8.71 3.64 -10.46
C THR A 149 -8.22 4.57 -9.36
N ASP A 150 -9.13 5.17 -8.60
CA ASP A 150 -8.82 6.08 -7.49
C ASP A 150 -8.05 5.33 -6.39
N THR A 151 -8.55 4.18 -5.95
CA THR A 151 -7.95 3.41 -4.86
C THR A 151 -6.62 2.78 -5.29
N ILE A 152 -6.55 2.20 -6.48
CA ILE A 152 -5.30 1.62 -7.01
C ILE A 152 -4.24 2.71 -7.17
N SER A 153 -4.61 3.88 -7.70
CA SER A 153 -3.67 4.99 -7.89
C SER A 153 -3.26 5.62 -6.56
N ALA A 154 -4.15 5.69 -5.57
CA ALA A 154 -3.81 6.18 -4.23
C ALA A 154 -2.80 5.26 -3.53
N MET A 155 -2.99 3.94 -3.58
CA MET A 155 -2.03 2.98 -3.02
C MET A 155 -0.69 3.00 -3.78
N THR A 156 -0.74 3.06 -5.11
CA THR A 156 0.46 3.20 -5.96
C THR A 156 1.22 4.48 -5.59
N GLY A 157 0.52 5.61 -5.50
CA GLY A 157 1.07 6.91 -5.13
C GLY A 157 1.67 6.93 -3.73
N ALA A 158 1.08 6.23 -2.76
CA ALA A 158 1.64 6.10 -1.42
C ALA A 158 2.97 5.33 -1.42
N LEU A 159 3.09 4.27 -2.23
CA LEU A 159 4.34 3.52 -2.39
C LEU A 159 5.40 4.35 -3.12
N CYS A 160 5.02 5.01 -4.24
CA CYS A 160 5.90 5.91 -4.96
C CYS A 160 6.38 7.06 -4.08
N GLY A 161 5.51 7.68 -3.30
CA GLY A 161 5.85 8.78 -2.39
C GLY A 161 6.66 8.35 -1.17
N ALA A 162 6.69 7.06 -0.82
CA ALA A 162 7.63 6.53 0.17
C ALA A 162 9.03 6.33 -0.45
N LEU A 163 9.08 5.93 -1.72
CA LEU A 163 10.34 5.70 -2.46
C LEU A 163 11.00 7.02 -2.89
N LEU A 164 10.17 7.96 -3.31
CA LEU A 164 10.55 9.29 -3.75
C LEU A 164 10.48 10.26 -2.56
N SER A 165 11.19 11.38 -2.64
CA SER A 165 11.01 12.46 -1.67
C SER A 165 9.83 13.36 -2.08
N TYR A 166 9.36 14.18 -1.14
CA TYR A 166 8.33 15.18 -1.42
C TYR A 166 8.75 16.12 -2.58
N GLU A 167 10.02 16.49 -2.64
CA GLU A 167 10.58 17.38 -3.67
C GLU A 167 10.61 16.73 -5.06
N ALA A 168 10.58 15.40 -5.14
CA ALA A 168 10.53 14.67 -6.40
C ALA A 168 9.09 14.58 -6.97
N LEU A 169 8.07 14.97 -6.20
CA LEU A 169 6.70 14.98 -6.69
C LEU A 169 6.42 16.20 -7.58
N PRO A 170 5.63 16.07 -8.66
CA PRO A 170 5.29 17.18 -9.53
C PRO A 170 4.56 18.31 -8.79
N SER A 171 5.11 19.53 -8.87
CA SER A 171 4.59 20.68 -8.13
C SER A 171 3.16 21.04 -8.54
N GLU A 172 2.82 20.80 -9.81
CA GLU A 172 1.51 21.04 -10.41
C GLU A 172 0.45 20.12 -9.78
N CYS A 173 0.81 18.85 -9.54
CA CYS A 173 -0.08 17.90 -8.86
C CYS A 173 -0.35 18.35 -7.42
N ILE A 174 0.67 18.81 -6.70
CA ILE A 174 0.53 19.28 -5.32
C ILE A 174 -0.33 20.55 -5.27
N LYS A 175 -0.13 21.50 -6.19
CA LYS A 175 -0.92 22.75 -6.26
C LYS A 175 -2.40 22.50 -6.59
N ALA A 176 -2.68 21.46 -7.37
CA ALA A 176 -4.05 21.08 -7.74
C ALA A 176 -4.75 20.22 -6.66
N LEU A 177 -4.02 19.75 -5.65
CA LEU A 177 -4.54 18.84 -4.64
C LEU A 177 -5.49 19.57 -3.67
N GLU A 178 -6.72 19.08 -3.56
CA GLU A 178 -7.67 19.55 -2.57
C GLU A 178 -7.13 19.32 -1.15
N SER A 179 -7.26 20.32 -0.28
CA SER A 179 -6.82 20.25 1.12
C SER A 179 -5.32 19.95 1.31
N ALA A 180 -4.48 20.33 0.35
CA ALA A 180 -3.02 20.12 0.40
C ALA A 180 -2.39 20.58 1.73
N GLU A 181 -2.79 21.75 2.25
CA GLU A 181 -2.29 22.27 3.53
C GLU A 181 -2.59 21.34 4.71
N ILE A 182 -3.80 20.78 4.78
CA ILE A 182 -4.20 19.85 5.84
C ILE A 182 -3.39 18.55 5.73
N ILE A 183 -3.19 18.05 4.51
CA ILE A 183 -2.43 16.83 4.25
C ILE A 183 -0.97 17.03 4.67
N LEU A 184 -0.34 18.15 4.30
CA LEU A 184 1.03 18.48 4.67
C LEU A 184 1.20 18.62 6.19
N ASN A 185 0.30 19.34 6.86
CA ASN A 185 0.33 19.45 8.33
C ASN A 185 0.19 18.07 9.01
N ASN A 186 -0.68 17.21 8.48
CA ASN A 186 -0.80 15.84 9.01
C ASN A 186 0.46 15.00 8.74
N ALA A 187 1.12 15.18 7.60
CA ALA A 187 2.40 14.53 7.31
C ALA A 187 3.49 14.96 8.31
N ASP A 188 3.61 16.26 8.60
CA ASP A 188 4.57 16.77 9.60
C ASP A 188 4.29 16.21 11.00
N ARG A 189 3.03 16.21 11.42
CA ARG A 189 2.61 15.65 12.72
C ARG A 189 2.91 14.15 12.80
N LEU A 190 2.72 13.41 11.70
CA LEU A 190 3.02 11.98 11.63
C LEU A 190 4.52 11.72 11.72
N TYR A 191 5.33 12.54 11.02
CA TYR A 191 6.79 12.50 11.09
C TYR A 191 7.29 12.73 12.52
N ASP A 192 6.81 13.79 13.17
CA ASP A 192 7.16 14.11 14.56
C ASP A 192 6.80 12.98 15.52
N LEU A 193 5.62 12.38 15.34
CA LEU A 193 5.19 11.25 16.15
C LEU A 193 6.08 10.03 15.93
N SER A 194 6.40 9.70 14.67
CA SER A 194 7.31 8.60 14.31
C SER A 194 8.68 8.78 14.97
N ARG A 195 9.25 9.99 14.91
CA ARG A 195 10.52 10.35 15.55
C ARG A 195 10.48 10.19 17.07
N LYS A 196 9.38 10.60 17.71
CA LYS A 196 9.19 10.42 19.16
C LYS A 196 9.14 8.93 19.52
N LEU A 197 8.33 8.14 18.83
CA LEU A 197 8.17 6.71 19.09
C LEU A 197 9.47 5.93 18.88
N LEU A 198 10.25 6.27 17.84
CA LEU A 198 11.56 5.66 17.61
C LEU A 198 12.53 5.92 18.77
N LYS A 199 12.58 7.15 19.31
CA LYS A 199 13.41 7.49 20.47
C LYS A 199 12.99 6.71 21.73
N TYR A 200 11.68 6.61 21.98
CA TYR A 200 11.17 5.80 23.09
C TYR A 200 11.56 4.32 22.93
N ASN A 201 11.51 3.78 21.71
CA ASN A 201 11.86 2.38 21.46
C ASN A 201 13.35 2.09 21.68
N LYS A 202 14.25 3.02 21.31
CA LYS A 202 15.70 2.91 21.54
C LYS A 202 16.11 3.03 23.02
N ASN A 203 15.22 3.56 23.86
CA ASN A 203 15.45 3.78 25.29
C ASN A 203 14.76 2.71 26.17
N LEU A 204 14.19 1.67 25.57
CA LEU A 204 13.74 0.50 26.32
C LEU A 204 14.96 -0.35 26.68
N PRO A 205 15.08 -0.83 27.93
CA PRO A 205 16.21 -1.63 28.40
C PRO A 205 16.33 -2.97 27.67
#